data_AF-A0A395ICV8-F1
#
_entry.id   AF-A0A395ICV8-F1
#
_cell.length_a   1.000
_cell.length_b   1.000
_cell.length_c   1.000
_cell.angle_alpha   90.00
_cell.angle_beta   90.00
_cell.angle_gamma   90.00
#
_symmetry.space_group_name_H-M   'P 1'
#
loop_
_entity.id
_entity.type
_entity.pdbx_description
1 polymer ?
#
loop_
_entity_poly.entity_id
_entity_poly.type
_entity_poly.pdbx_seq_one_letter_code
_entity_poly.pdbx_strand_id
1 'polypeptide(L)'
;MGIEGNETADELADAGANEGRMDDDRSAEPTISGIGTTARALADAATSDWWSRCLTGLSASYRKWGLGYSIAEPSRTPPPSYAAPPASSRPNGSWRLRAIP
;
A
#
# COMPACT_ATOMS: atom_id res chain seq x y z
N MET A 1 24.97 -5.95 43.38
CA MET A 1 25.73 -7.22 43.49
C MET A 1 25.51 -7.93 42.16
N GLY A 2 26.51 -7.94 41.27
CA GLY A 2 26.41 -8.52 39.92
C GLY A 2 26.92 -9.96 39.91
N ILE A 3 26.47 -10.75 38.93
CA ILE A 3 26.93 -12.12 38.71
C ILE A 3 28.23 -12.05 37.90
N GLU A 4 29.32 -12.61 38.44
CA GLU A 4 30.62 -12.68 37.77
C GLU A 4 30.49 -13.47 36.46
N GLY A 5 30.87 -12.85 35.34
CA GLY A 5 30.77 -13.41 33.99
C GLY A 5 29.55 -12.94 33.16
N ASN A 6 28.71 -12.06 33.71
CA ASN A 6 27.57 -11.47 33.01
C ASN A 6 27.82 -10.03 32.53
N GLU A 7 29.06 -9.54 32.68
CA GLU A 7 29.39 -8.13 32.45
C GLU A 7 29.08 -7.71 31.01
N THR A 8 29.36 -8.58 30.03
CA THR A 8 29.08 -8.32 28.62
C THR A 8 27.57 -8.33 28.32
N ALA A 9 26.78 -9.11 29.05
CA ALA A 9 25.33 -9.14 28.85
C ALA A 9 24.66 -7.91 29.49
N ASP A 10 25.15 -7.46 30.65
CA ASP A 10 24.69 -6.24 31.29
C ASP A 10 25.08 -5.01 30.45
N GLU A 11 26.30 -4.98 29.90
CA GLU A 11 26.73 -3.95 28.94
C GLU A 11 25.85 -3.91 27.68
N LEU A 12 25.47 -5.08 27.13
CA LEU A 12 24.57 -5.14 25.96
C LEU A 12 23.14 -4.70 26.30
N ALA A 13 22.65 -5.01 27.49
CA ALA A 13 21.33 -4.58 27.95
C ALA A 13 21.29 -3.06 28.16
N ASP A 14 22.32 -2.48 28.79
CA ASP A 14 22.45 -1.04 28.97
C ASP A 14 22.69 -0.31 27.65
N ALA A 15 23.43 -0.91 26.71
CA ALA A 15 23.58 -0.38 25.37
C ALA A 15 22.24 -0.32 24.63
N GLY A 16 21.44 -1.39 24.67
CA GLY A 16 20.11 -1.41 24.06
C GLY A 16 19.09 -0.49 24.74
N ALA A 17 19.22 -0.25 26.04
CA ALA A 17 18.38 0.70 26.78
C ALA A 17 18.74 2.16 26.51
N ASN A 18 20.02 2.46 26.24
CA ASN A 18 20.53 3.79 25.92
C ASN A 18 20.64 4.06 24.41
N GLU A 19 20.39 3.07 23.56
CA GLU A 19 20.23 3.26 22.12
C GLU A 19 18.90 4.00 21.89
N GLY A 20 19.03 5.33 22.02
CA GLY A 20 17.94 6.27 21.92
C GLY A 20 17.09 5.98 20.71
N ARG A 21 15.78 5.88 20.97
CA ARG A 21 14.66 5.97 20.03
C ARG A 21 15.16 6.14 18.60
N MET A 22 15.10 5.07 17.80
CA MET A 22 14.91 5.31 16.37
C MET A 22 13.64 6.14 16.28
N ASP A 23 13.82 7.43 16.00
CA ASP A 23 12.77 8.23 15.43
C ASP A 23 12.35 7.45 14.20
N ASP A 24 11.28 6.67 14.35
CA ASP A 24 10.61 5.96 13.28
C ASP A 24 9.92 7.05 12.45
N ASP A 25 10.77 7.78 11.71
CA ASP A 25 10.44 8.53 10.51
C ASP A 25 9.93 7.57 9.41
N ARG A 26 9.70 6.29 9.74
CA ARG A 26 8.73 5.40 9.09
C ARG A 26 7.30 5.96 9.07
N SER A 27 7.00 7.00 9.85
CA SER A 27 5.77 7.78 9.67
C SER A 27 5.67 8.47 8.29
N ALA A 28 6.76 8.50 7.51
CA ALA A 28 6.79 9.03 6.15
C ALA A 28 6.37 8.02 5.07
N GLU A 29 6.09 6.75 5.40
CA GLU A 29 5.41 5.88 4.44
C GLU A 29 3.94 6.32 4.34
N PRO A 30 3.49 6.82 3.17
CA PRO A 30 2.08 7.14 3.02
C PRO A 30 1.32 5.83 3.21
N THR A 31 0.50 5.77 4.27
CA THR A 31 -0.40 4.65 4.48
C THR A 31 -1.17 4.40 3.18
N ILE A 32 -1.57 3.16 2.88
CA ILE A 32 -2.36 2.84 1.68
C ILE A 32 -3.56 3.81 1.52
N SER A 33 -4.17 4.23 2.64
CA SER A 33 -5.22 5.27 2.68
C SER A 33 -4.74 6.67 2.28
N GLY A 34 -3.50 7.05 2.60
CA GLY A 34 -2.86 8.30 2.21
C GLY A 34 -2.56 8.35 0.71
N ILE A 35 -2.03 7.27 0.12
CA ILE A 35 -1.78 7.19 -1.34
C ILE A 35 -3.07 7.38 -2.12
N GLY A 36 -4.16 6.71 -1.72
CA GLY A 36 -5.47 6.85 -2.37
C GLY A 36 -6.04 8.27 -2.28
N THR A 37 -5.84 8.94 -1.13
CA THR A 37 -6.27 10.33 -0.94
C THR A 37 -5.49 11.29 -1.83
N THR A 38 -4.16 11.16 -1.89
CA THR A 38 -3.31 11.98 -2.76
C THR A 38 -3.61 11.74 -4.23
N ALA A 39 -3.82 10.49 -4.65
CA ALA A 39 -4.19 10.15 -6.01
C ALA A 39 -5.53 10.79 -6.42
N ARG A 40 -6.54 10.76 -5.53
CA ARG A 40 -7.82 11.44 -5.76
C ARG A 40 -7.67 12.95 -5.87
N ALA A 41 -6.94 13.57 -4.94
CA ALA A 41 -6.68 15.01 -4.99
C ALA A 41 -5.98 15.44 -6.29
N LEU A 42 -5.00 14.65 -6.75
CA LEU A 42 -4.30 14.90 -8.02
C LEU A 42 -5.24 14.76 -9.22
N ALA A 43 -6.10 13.73 -9.24
CA ALA A 43 -7.07 13.51 -10.29
C ALA A 43 -8.11 14.65 -10.35
N ASP A 44 -8.59 15.11 -9.20
CA ASP A 44 -9.54 16.23 -9.10
C ASP A 44 -8.93 17.54 -9.60
N ALA A 45 -7.67 17.80 -9.24
CA ALA A 45 -6.93 18.97 -9.71
C ALA A 45 -6.70 18.93 -11.24
N ALA A 46 -6.25 17.80 -11.78
CA ALA A 46 -6.03 17.62 -13.22
C ALA A 46 -7.35 17.75 -14.01
N THR A 47 -8.43 17.19 -13.48
CA THR A 47 -9.77 17.31 -14.07
C THR A 47 -10.25 18.75 -14.09
N SER A 48 -10.00 19.50 -13.01
CA SER A 48 -10.36 20.92 -12.92
C SER A 48 -9.56 21.78 -13.91
N ASP A 49 -8.24 21.57 -14.02
CA ASP A 49 -7.38 22.26 -14.99
C ASP A 49 -7.84 21.99 -16.43
N TRP A 50 -8.06 20.71 -16.76
CA TRP A 50 -8.58 20.31 -18.06
C TRP A 50 -9.93 20.98 -18.35
N TRP A 51 -10.86 20.98 -17.39
CA TRP A 51 -12.17 21.61 -17.56
C TRP A 51 -12.06 23.12 -17.83
N SER A 52 -11.22 23.82 -17.07
CA SER A 52 -10.99 25.25 -17.27
C SER A 52 -10.46 25.56 -18.67
N ARG A 53 -9.61 24.70 -19.22
CA ARG A 53 -9.08 24.83 -20.59
C ARG A 53 -10.17 24.58 -21.63
N CYS A 54 -10.96 23.53 -21.44
CA CYS A 54 -12.08 23.19 -22.34
C CYS A 54 -13.21 24.22 -22.33
N LEU A 55 -13.51 24.83 -21.17
CA LEU A 55 -14.60 25.79 -21.01
C LEU A 55 -14.49 26.97 -21.99
N THR A 56 -13.27 27.39 -22.32
CA THR A 56 -13.01 28.48 -23.27
C THR A 56 -13.55 28.21 -24.69
N GLY A 57 -13.70 26.95 -25.07
CA GLY A 57 -14.21 26.53 -26.39
C GLY A 57 -15.66 26.04 -26.37
N LEU A 58 -16.34 26.08 -25.22
CA LEU A 58 -17.70 25.58 -25.05
C LEU A 58 -18.71 26.73 -25.01
N SER A 59 -19.97 26.42 -25.32
CA SER A 59 -21.06 27.38 -25.17
C SER A 59 -21.31 27.73 -23.70
N ALA A 60 -21.79 28.96 -23.45
CA ALA A 60 -22.07 29.48 -22.10
C ALA A 60 -23.11 28.67 -21.28
N SER A 61 -23.81 27.73 -21.93
CA SER A 61 -24.73 26.78 -21.28
C SER A 61 -24.00 25.76 -20.40
N TYR A 62 -22.74 25.44 -20.72
CA TYR A 62 -21.93 24.53 -19.92
C TYR A 62 -21.36 25.27 -18.70
N ARG A 63 -21.68 24.77 -17.50
CA ARG A 63 -21.26 25.39 -16.23
C ARG A 63 -20.26 24.57 -15.44
N LYS A 64 -20.32 23.25 -15.54
CA LYS A 64 -19.40 22.33 -14.86
C LYS A 64 -19.25 21.04 -15.63
N TRP A 65 -18.11 20.38 -15.45
CA TRP A 65 -17.95 18.97 -15.79
C TRP A 65 -18.36 18.09 -14.61
N GLY A 66 -18.89 16.91 -14.93
CA GLY A 66 -19.21 15.88 -13.95
C GLY A 66 -19.73 14.63 -14.66
N LEU A 67 -19.46 13.47 -14.08
CA LEU A 67 -19.98 12.20 -14.57
C LEU A 67 -21.49 12.13 -14.29
N GLY A 68 -22.27 11.69 -15.28
CA GLY A 68 -23.71 11.45 -15.12
C GLY A 68 -24.05 10.20 -14.29
N TYR A 69 -23.05 9.57 -13.68
CA TYR A 69 -23.16 8.33 -12.91
C TYR A 69 -22.18 8.36 -11.72
N SER A 70 -22.51 7.58 -10.69
CA SER A 70 -21.66 7.42 -9.52
C SER A 70 -20.58 6.37 -9.77
N ILE A 71 -19.34 6.67 -9.40
CA ILE A 71 -18.27 5.67 -9.33
C ILE A 71 -18.40 4.95 -7.99
N ALA A 72 -18.91 3.73 -8.01
CA ALA A 72 -18.81 2.85 -6.84
C ALA A 72 -17.36 2.39 -6.70
N GLU A 73 -16.83 2.35 -5.46
CA GLU A 73 -15.57 1.66 -5.23
C GLU A 73 -15.72 0.19 -5.65
N PRO A 74 -14.76 -0.37 -6.42
CA PRO A 74 -14.82 -1.77 -6.77
C PRO A 74 -14.85 -2.58 -5.47
N SER A 75 -15.79 -3.53 -5.38
CA SER A 75 -15.84 -4.46 -4.26
C SER A 75 -14.46 -5.11 -4.12
N ARG A 76 -13.89 -5.07 -2.91
CA ARG A 76 -12.66 -5.81 -2.63
C ARG A 76 -12.90 -7.25 -3.04
N THR A 77 -12.17 -7.70 -4.06
CA THR A 77 -12.15 -9.10 -4.41
C THR A 77 -11.68 -9.87 -3.18
N PRO A 78 -12.42 -10.89 -2.71
CA PRO A 78 -11.91 -11.72 -1.64
C PRO A 78 -10.56 -12.28 -2.11
N PRO A 79 -9.56 -12.38 -1.20
CA PRO A 79 -8.31 -13.00 -1.57
C PRO A 79 -8.60 -14.38 -2.17
N PRO A 80 -7.87 -14.82 -3.21
CA PRO A 80 -8.04 -16.17 -3.71
C PRO A 80 -7.95 -17.12 -2.53
N SER A 81 -8.94 -18.01 -2.40
CA SER A 81 -8.92 -19.04 -1.39
C SER A 81 -7.72 -19.93 -1.68
N TYR A 82 -6.59 -19.62 -1.05
CA TYR A 82 -5.50 -20.57 -0.92
C TYR A 82 -5.99 -21.62 0.06
N ALA A 83 -6.83 -22.54 -0.42
CA ALA A 83 -6.94 -23.84 0.21
C ALA A 83 -5.52 -24.40 0.21
N ALA A 84 -4.88 -24.40 1.39
CA ALA A 84 -3.59 -25.05 1.55
C ALA A 84 -3.74 -26.47 0.99
N PRO A 85 -2.94 -26.87 -0.02
CA PRO A 85 -2.98 -28.25 -0.47
C PRO A 85 -2.68 -29.13 0.76
N PRO A 86 -3.37 -30.27 0.94
CA PRO A 86 -3.07 -31.17 2.03
C PRO A 86 -1.57 -31.49 2.00
N ALA A 87 -0.94 -31.51 3.17
CA ALA A 87 0.50 -31.65 3.36
C ALA A 87 1.12 -32.92 2.72
N SER A 88 0.31 -33.79 2.12
CA SER A 88 0.72 -35.00 1.41
C SER A 88 1.11 -34.79 -0.06
N SER A 89 0.86 -33.62 -0.66
CA SER A 89 1.18 -33.38 -2.08
C SER A 89 2.41 -32.50 -2.25
N ARG A 90 3.56 -32.93 -1.72
CA ARG A 90 4.86 -32.46 -2.21
C ARG A 90 5.28 -33.42 -3.34
N PRO A 91 5.13 -33.07 -4.63
CA PRO A 91 5.74 -33.85 -5.69
C PRO A 91 7.25 -33.65 -5.60
N ASN A 92 7.95 -34.74 -5.32
CA ASN A 92 9.38 -34.81 -5.45
C ASN A 92 9.74 -34.49 -6.92
N GLY A 93 10.50 -33.41 -7.12
CA GLY A 93 11.18 -33.00 -8.36
C GLY A 93 10.52 -33.29 -9.71
N SER A 94 9.95 -32.27 -10.36
CA SER A 94 10.15 -31.92 -11.78
C SER A 94 9.00 -30.99 -12.24
N TRP A 95 9.29 -29.69 -12.40
CA TRP A 95 8.37 -28.77 -13.06
C TRP A 95 8.34 -29.09 -14.56
N ARG A 96 7.27 -29.70 -15.05
CA ARG A 96 6.98 -29.78 -16.48
C ARG A 96 5.82 -28.86 -16.81
N LEU A 97 6.11 -27.78 -17.53
CA LEU A 97 5.12 -26.87 -18.11
C LEU A 97 4.26 -27.66 -19.12
N ARG A 98 2.94 -27.67 -18.92
CA ARG A 98 1.98 -28.08 -19.96
C ARG A 98 1.45 -26.82 -20.65
N ALA A 99 1.58 -26.78 -21.97
CA ALA A 99 0.80 -25.87 -22.81
C ALA A 99 -0.65 -26.38 -22.85
N ILE A 100 -1.61 -25.48 -22.71
CA ILE A 100 -3.05 -25.76 -22.81
C ILE A 100 -3.49 -25.41 -24.25
N PRO A 101 -4.24 -26.28 -24.96
CA PRO A 101 -4.78 -26.00 -26.29
C PRO A 101 -5.94 -24.99 -26.26
#